data_AF-A0A8X6JB76-F1
#
_entry.id   AF-A0A8X6JB76-F1
#
_cell.length_a   1.000
_cell.length_b   1.000
_cell.length_c   1.000
_cell.angle_alpha   90.00
_cell.angle_beta   90.00
_cell.angle_gamma   90.00
#
_symmetry.space_group_name_H-M   'P 1'
#
loop_
_entity.id
_entity.type
_entity.pdbx_description
1 polymer ?
#
loop_
_entity_poly.entity_id
_entity_poly.type
_entity_poly.pdbx_seq_one_letter_code
_entity_poly.pdbx_strand_id
1 'polypeptide(L)' 'MADTRRRVKLYALNADRQWDDRGTGHVSSSYIDRLKGMSLLVRAESD' A
#
# COMPACT_ATOMS: atom_id res chain seq x y z
N MET A 1 9.31 -18.40 5.34
CA MET A 1 9.90 -17.04 5.43
C MET A 1 8.84 -16.08 4.93
N ALA A 2 8.38 -15.12 5.74
CA ALA A 2 7.42 -14.12 5.26
C ALA A 2 8.03 -13.40 4.04
N ASP A 3 7.28 -13.19 2.96
CA ASP A 3 7.79 -12.49 1.78
C ASP A 3 8.09 -11.03 2.17
N THR A 4 9.36 -10.73 2.40
CA THR A 4 9.82 -9.39 2.78
C THR A 4 10.12 -8.52 1.57
N ARG A 5 10.25 -9.10 0.37
CA ARG A 5 10.69 -8.39 -0.83
C ARG A 5 9.74 -7.26 -1.22
N ARG A 6 8.45 -7.45 -0.97
CA ARG A 6 7.38 -6.51 -1.32
C ARG A 6 6.64 -5.97 -0.10
N ARG A 7 7.19 -6.17 1.11
CA ARG A 7 6.58 -5.70 2.36
C ARG A 7 6.84 -4.21 2.52
N VAL A 8 5.78 -3.41 2.67
CA VAL A 8 5.80 -1.94 2.71
C VAL A 8 4.96 -1.42 3.88
N LYS A 9 5.26 -0.20 4.31
CA LYS A 9 4.42 0.56 5.25
C LYS A 9 3.77 1.72 4.49
N LEU A 10 2.45 1.90 4.65
CA LEU A 10 1.71 2.96 4.00
C LEU A 10 1.69 4.20 4.90
N TYR A 11 2.11 5.34 4.37
CA TYR A 11 2.01 6.62 5.06
C TYR A 11 1.13 7.58 4.28
N ALA A 12 0.30 8.34 5.00
CA ALA A 12 -0.51 9.42 4.43
C ALA A 12 -0.23 10.72 5.18
N LEU A 13 -0.08 11.83 4.45
CA LEU A 13 0.10 13.13 5.06
C LEU A 13 -1.21 13.60 5.67
N ASN A 14 -1.19 13.97 6.95
CA ASN A 14 -2.35 14.40 7.70
C ASN A 14 -2.48 15.95 7.72
N ALA A 15 -3.54 16.45 8.36
CA ALA A 15 -3.83 17.89 8.45
C ALA A 15 -2.75 18.68 9.19
N ASP A 16 -2.05 18.04 10.13
CA ASP A 16 -0.94 18.61 10.91
C ASP A 16 0.40 18.57 10.16
N ARG A 17 0.38 18.18 8.87
CA ARG A 17 1.57 17.98 8.02
C ARG A 17 2.53 16.92 8.56
N GLN A 18 2.00 15.93 9.27
CA GLN A 18 2.72 14.76 9.73
C GLN A 18 2.32 13.53 8.94
N TRP A 19 3.16 12.51 8.96
CA TRP A 19 2.89 11.24 8.29
C TRP A 19 2.19 10.28 9.25
N ASP A 20 0.93 9.97 8.97
CA ASP A 20 0.19 8.92 9.67
C ASP A 20 0.60 7.56 9.13
N ASP A 21 0.99 6.65 10.03
CA ASP A 21 1.16 5.23 9.71
C ASP A 21 -0.21 4.58 9.50
N ARG A 22 -0.47 4.12 8.29
CA ARG A 22 -1.72 3.46 7.88
C ARG A 22 -1.61 1.93 7.94
N GLY A 23 -0.47 1.39 8.35
CA GLY A 23 -0.25 -0.04 8.53
C GLY A 23 0.80 -0.64 7.58
N THR A 24 1.05 -1.93 7.78
CA THR A 24 2.00 -2.72 6.97
C THR A 24 1.26 -3.66 6.02
N GLY A 25 1.81 -3.87 4.83
CA GLY A 25 1.20 -4.70 3.80
C GLY A 25 2.19 -5.11 2.70
N HIS A 26 1.68 -5.75 1.65
CA HIS A 26 2.46 -6.17 0.49
C HIS A 26 2.04 -5.41 -0.77
N VAL A 27 3.02 -4.84 -1.47
CA VAL A 27 2.79 -4.04 -2.68
C VAL A 27 2.84 -4.89 -3.96
N SER A 28 1.95 -4.59 -4.90
CA SER A 28 1.97 -5.10 -6.27
C SER A 28 1.54 -4.02 -7.27
N SER A 29 1.75 -4.29 -8.56
CA SER A 29 1.27 -3.46 -9.66
C SER A 29 0.38 -4.30 -10.58
N SER A 30 -0.81 -3.82 -10.90
CA SER A 30 -1.70 -4.49 -11.87
C SER A 30 -2.57 -3.50 -12.62
N TYR A 31 -3.03 -3.89 -13.81
CA TYR A 31 -4.05 -3.14 -14.53
C TYR A 31 -5.39 -3.29 -13.82
N ILE A 32 -6.08 -2.17 -13.57
CA ILE A 32 -7.39 -2.14 -12.91
C ILE A 32 -8.41 -1.57 -13.89
N ASP A 33 -9.29 -2.42 -14.40
CA ASP A 33 -10.22 -2.08 -15.49
C ASP A 33 -11.09 -0.85 -15.19
N ARG A 34 -11.62 -0.75 -13.95
CA ARG A 34 -12.43 0.41 -13.54
C ARG A 34 -11.65 1.73 -13.52
N LEU A 35 -10.31 1.67 -13.38
CA LEU A 35 -9.41 2.81 -13.43
C LEU A 35 -8.79 2.98 -14.83
N LYS A 36 -9.02 2.03 -15.75
CA LYS A 36 -8.47 1.96 -17.10
C LYS A 36 -6.94 2.18 -17.15
N GLY A 37 -6.21 1.64 -16.17
CA GLY A 37 -4.79 1.89 -16.03
C GLY A 37 -4.06 0.97 -15.07
N MET A 38 -2.73 1.02 -15.12
CA MET A 38 -1.85 0.39 -14.14
C MET A 38 -2.00 1.10 -12.79
N SER A 39 -2.12 0.32 -11.72
CA SER A 39 -2.30 0.80 -10.35
C SER A 39 -1.38 0.08 -9.39
N LEU A 40 -1.00 0.76 -8.31
CA LEU A 40 -0.35 0.14 -7.17
C LEU A 40 -1.41 -0.35 -6.18
N LEU A 41 -1.26 -1.57 -5.70
CA LEU A 41 -2.12 -2.17 -4.69
C LEU A 41 -1.29 -2.53 -3.47
N VAL A 42 -1.76 -2.16 -2.29
CA VAL A 42 -1.19 -2.58 -1.01
C VAL A 42 -2.24 -3.41 -0.28
N ARG A 43 -1.96 -4.70 -0.08
CA ARG A 43 -2.79 -5.59 0.75
C ARG A 43 -2.25 -5.59 2.17
N ALA A 44 -3.08 -5.27 3.16
CA ALA A 44 -2.68 -5.25 4.55
C ALA A 44 -2.24 -6.64 5.05
N GLU A 45 -1.33 -6.69 6.03
CA GLU A 45 -0.97 -7.94 6.72
C GLU A 45 -2.01 -8.37 7.76
N SER A 46 -2.92 -7.47 8.14
CA SER A 46 -4.04 -7.71 9.04
C SER A 46 -5.34 -7.64 8.23
N ASP A 47 -6.19 -8.66 8.34
CA ASP A 47 -7.51 -8.71 7.67
C ASP A 47 -8.50 -7.70 8.27
#